data_AF-A0A6M2D228-F1
#
_entry.id   AF-A0A6M2D228-F1
#
_cell.length_a   1.000
_cell.length_b   1.000
_cell.length_c   1.000
_cell.angle_alpha   90.00
_cell.angle_beta   90.00
_cell.angle_gamma   90.00
#
_symmetry.space_group_name_H-M   'P 1'
#
loop_
_entity.id
_entity.type
_entity.pdbx_description
1 polymer ?
#
loop_
_entity_poly.entity_id
_entity_poly.type
_entity_poly.pdbx_seq_one_letter_code
_entity_poly.pdbx_strand_id
1 'polypeptide(L)'
;RDKRVLKCTCGARKMDSEHCIRTGILTVSDRCSRGEAEDTSGRNLEAMVNAKTLINGKVVARQCVPDDIEDIKKTLLQWSDVEKINLILTTGGTGFSARDVTPEATREVITKEAPGIAIAIIQKSLNITPMAMLSRLVCGIRNQSLIINLPGSRKGAQECFEFASPAIPHAVDQLQERKMKTDKLHSLLSVHGSPSPAIASHGCHCTTERSQSSTVASRPRQSPYPLISVADAQAIILERCSEIGVEEAVLQVALGKILAEDVYATDPLPPFPASIKDGYAVIASDGDGPREVVDAIPAGSNPLLRVKPGQCARISTGAPVPEPCDAVVQVEDTELIQASEDGSQELKVNILAAPTAGQDIRPVGSDIQRGQRILTQRMKLSPSDLGLLASIGATTVKIHKVPQVAVLSTGNEIVRPDDELKPGQIRDSNKTALIALLRKSGFPAFDAGIARDEYVVVIISHAFYSRFNHGYGFKTLLSKHAWKLRNVFSWQLLQQIILSFLHLKEVEIWWPMKQMFHLCF
;
A
#
# COMPACT_ATOMS: atom_id res chain seq x y z
N ARG A 1 -35.03 -30.15 -44.33
CA ARG A 1 -36.03 -29.09 -44.08
C ARG A 1 -35.95 -28.74 -42.59
N ASP A 2 -35.00 -27.91 -42.18
CA ASP A 2 -35.05 -26.43 -42.15
C ASP A 2 -35.36 -25.97 -40.71
N LYS A 3 -34.31 -25.64 -39.95
CA LYS A 3 -34.35 -24.68 -38.84
C LYS A 3 -32.98 -24.00 -38.74
N ARG A 4 -32.88 -22.85 -39.41
CA ARG A 4 -31.78 -21.89 -39.25
C ARG A 4 -31.85 -21.30 -37.84
N VAL A 5 -30.78 -21.45 -37.07
CA VAL A 5 -30.53 -20.63 -35.89
C VAL A 5 -29.51 -19.58 -36.32
N LEU A 6 -29.99 -18.34 -36.51
CA LEU A 6 -29.16 -17.15 -36.64
C LEU A 6 -28.46 -16.92 -35.28
N LYS A 7 -27.16 -17.19 -35.22
CA LYS A 7 -26.31 -16.74 -34.11
C LYS A 7 -25.73 -15.38 -34.46
N CYS A 8 -26.05 -14.42 -33.61
CA CYS A 8 -25.60 -13.04 -33.61
C CYS A 8 -24.05 -12.95 -33.68
N THR A 9 -23.54 -12.26 -34.70
CA THR A 9 -22.14 -11.88 -34.83
C THR A 9 -21.93 -10.48 -34.25
N CYS A 10 -21.50 -10.40 -33.00
CA CYS A 10 -20.91 -9.17 -32.46
C CYS A 10 -19.85 -9.48 -31.40
N GLY A 11 -18.58 -9.20 -31.74
CA GLY A 11 -17.65 -8.63 -30.77
C GLY A 11 -16.64 -9.53 -30.06
N ALA A 12 -16.27 -10.71 -30.55
CA ALA A 12 -14.99 -11.30 -30.17
C ALA A 12 -13.89 -10.63 -31.01
N ARG A 13 -13.16 -9.67 -30.43
CA ARG A 13 -11.93 -9.16 -31.04
C ARG A 13 -10.99 -10.36 -31.24
N LYS A 14 -10.76 -10.73 -32.49
CA LYS A 14 -9.63 -11.57 -32.88
C LYS A 14 -8.37 -10.88 -32.32
N MET A 15 -7.71 -11.52 -31.36
CA MET A 15 -6.30 -11.25 -31.11
C MET A 15 -5.57 -11.60 -32.39
N ASP A 16 -5.01 -10.58 -33.05
CA ASP A 16 -4.16 -10.78 -34.21
C ASP A 16 -3.05 -11.78 -33.87
N SER A 17 -3.03 -12.86 -34.63
CA SER A 17 -1.93 -13.83 -34.66
C SER A 17 -0.71 -13.16 -35.28
N GLU A 18 0.46 -13.20 -34.64
CA GLU A 18 1.71 -13.32 -35.43
C GLU A 18 2.97 -13.86 -34.72
N HIS A 19 3.01 -14.16 -33.42
CA HIS A 19 4.12 -14.98 -32.91
C HIS A 19 3.88 -15.73 -31.61
N CYS A 20 4.39 -16.95 -31.53
CA CYS A 20 4.34 -17.81 -30.36
C CYS A 20 5.68 -17.74 -29.61
N ILE A 21 5.65 -17.45 -28.31
CA ILE A 21 6.85 -17.38 -27.45
C ILE A 21 7.39 -18.80 -27.26
N ARG A 22 8.59 -19.07 -27.78
CA ARG A 22 9.27 -20.36 -27.59
C ARG A 22 9.82 -20.41 -26.17
N THR A 23 9.35 -21.37 -25.38
CA THR A 23 9.69 -21.49 -23.96
C THR A 23 10.49 -22.77 -23.67
N GLY A 24 11.56 -22.66 -22.89
CA GLY A 24 12.31 -23.77 -22.32
C GLY A 24 12.01 -23.90 -20.82
N ILE A 25 11.89 -25.14 -20.32
CA ILE A 25 11.66 -25.42 -18.88
C ILE A 25 12.78 -26.29 -18.35
N LEU A 26 13.59 -25.72 -17.46
CA LEU A 26 14.71 -26.39 -16.81
C LEU A 26 14.36 -26.73 -15.36
N THR A 27 14.24 -28.01 -15.07
CA THR A 27 14.09 -28.49 -13.69
C THR A 27 15.47 -28.72 -13.09
N VAL A 28 15.75 -28.07 -11.97
CA VAL A 28 17.02 -28.22 -11.23
C VAL A 28 16.72 -28.99 -9.96
N SER A 29 17.17 -30.26 -9.93
CA SER A 29 17.00 -31.12 -8.77
C SER A 29 17.91 -32.35 -8.84
N ASP A 30 18.74 -32.52 -7.81
CA ASP A 30 19.53 -33.75 -7.59
C ASP A 30 18.66 -35.03 -7.61
N ARG A 31 17.47 -34.99 -6.99
CA ARG A 31 16.58 -36.17 -6.92
C ARG A 31 15.91 -36.46 -8.26
N CYS A 32 15.43 -35.44 -8.96
CA CYS A 32 14.74 -35.64 -10.24
C CYS A 32 15.74 -36.05 -11.34
N SER A 33 16.96 -35.51 -11.32
CA SER A 33 18.00 -35.86 -12.30
C SER A 33 18.50 -37.30 -12.15
N ARG A 34 18.54 -37.84 -10.92
CA ARG A 34 18.84 -39.26 -10.66
C ARG A 34 17.64 -40.21 -10.85
N GLY A 35 16.45 -39.69 -11.17
CA GLY A 35 15.23 -40.48 -11.31
C GLY A 35 14.61 -40.96 -9.99
N GLU A 36 15.04 -40.40 -8.85
CA GLU A 36 14.54 -40.73 -7.51
C GLU A 36 13.20 -40.03 -7.19
N ALA A 37 12.86 -38.98 -7.94
CA ALA A 37 11.62 -38.22 -7.79
C ALA A 37 11.06 -37.81 -9.15
N GLU A 38 9.74 -37.66 -9.21
CA GLU A 38 9.07 -37.16 -10.42
C GLU A 38 9.10 -35.63 -10.49
N ASP A 39 9.45 -35.11 -11.66
CA ASP A 39 9.40 -33.68 -11.96
C ASP A 39 7.95 -33.18 -12.11
N THR A 40 7.33 -32.87 -10.97
CA THR A 40 5.95 -32.37 -10.92
C THR A 40 5.86 -30.88 -11.27
N SER A 41 6.87 -30.08 -10.91
CA SER A 41 6.89 -28.62 -11.12
C SER A 41 7.12 -28.26 -12.59
N GLY A 42 8.09 -28.90 -13.24
CA GLY A 42 8.40 -28.68 -14.66
C GLY A 42 7.23 -29.08 -15.56
N ARG A 43 6.59 -30.23 -15.29
CA ARG A 43 5.37 -30.65 -16.01
C ARG A 43 4.19 -29.69 -15.82
N ASN A 44 4.05 -29.12 -14.62
CA ASN A 44 2.98 -28.15 -14.36
C ASN A 44 3.21 -26.85 -15.14
N LEU A 45 4.44 -26.32 -15.13
CA LEU A 45 4.81 -25.16 -15.93
C LEU A 45 4.60 -25.41 -17.43
N GLU A 46 4.89 -26.63 -17.90
CA GLU A 46 4.66 -27.01 -19.29
C GLU A 46 3.19 -26.95 -19.68
N ALA A 47 2.32 -27.52 -18.84
CA ALA A 47 0.89 -27.45 -19.04
C ALA A 47 0.38 -25.99 -19.05
N MET A 48 0.88 -25.15 -18.14
CA MET A 48 0.48 -23.73 -18.05
C MET A 48 0.91 -22.92 -19.28
N VAL A 49 2.13 -23.11 -19.77
CA VAL A 49 2.62 -22.42 -20.98
C VAL A 49 1.85 -22.89 -22.21
N ASN A 50 1.66 -24.20 -22.38
CA ASN A 50 0.98 -24.77 -23.55
C ASN A 50 -0.54 -24.52 -23.56
N ALA A 51 -1.14 -24.22 -22.40
CA ALA A 51 -2.55 -23.80 -22.31
C ALA A 51 -2.82 -22.44 -22.99
N LYS A 52 -1.78 -21.64 -23.21
CA LYS A 52 -1.83 -20.31 -23.86
C LYS A 52 -2.77 -19.30 -23.20
N THR A 53 -3.13 -19.54 -21.94
CA THR A 53 -4.03 -18.67 -21.16
C THR A 53 -3.30 -17.48 -20.55
N LEU A 54 -2.06 -17.69 -20.09
CA LEU A 54 -1.24 -16.67 -19.44
C LEU A 54 -0.34 -15.92 -20.43
N ILE A 55 0.28 -16.65 -21.35
CA ILE A 55 1.13 -16.12 -22.42
C ILE A 55 0.85 -16.91 -23.71
N ASN A 56 1.02 -16.30 -24.89
CA ASN A 56 0.95 -17.03 -26.16
C ASN A 56 2.23 -17.87 -26.40
N GLY A 57 2.52 -18.80 -25.49
CA GLY A 57 3.75 -19.59 -25.48
C GLY A 57 3.59 -21.02 -26.02
N LYS A 58 4.72 -21.65 -26.31
CA LYS A 58 4.83 -23.09 -26.58
C LYS A 58 6.14 -23.61 -25.99
N VAL A 59 6.06 -24.69 -25.23
CA VAL A 59 7.27 -25.36 -24.74
C VAL A 59 7.96 -26.09 -25.88
N VAL A 60 9.23 -25.76 -26.10
CA VAL A 60 10.06 -26.34 -27.18
C VAL A 60 11.19 -27.21 -26.65
N ALA A 61 11.56 -27.05 -25.39
CA ALA A 61 12.58 -27.84 -24.72
C ALA A 61 12.22 -28.03 -23.24
N ARG A 62 12.49 -29.23 -22.72
CA ARG A 62 12.41 -29.55 -21.29
C ARG A 62 13.60 -30.43 -20.92
N GLN A 63 14.26 -30.10 -19.83
CA GLN A 63 15.41 -30.86 -19.33
C GLN A 63 15.43 -30.81 -17.80
N CYS A 64 15.97 -31.87 -17.21
CA CYS A 64 16.24 -31.93 -15.78
C CYS A 64 17.75 -32.07 -15.57
N VAL A 65 18.34 -31.26 -14.69
CA VAL A 65 19.76 -31.29 -14.34
C VAL A 65 19.93 -31.37 -12.83
N PRO A 66 21.07 -31.89 -12.32
CA PRO A 66 21.39 -31.82 -10.90
C PRO A 66 21.59 -30.37 -10.44
N ASP A 67 21.64 -30.18 -9.13
CA ASP A 67 21.95 -28.91 -8.50
C ASP A 67 23.47 -28.62 -8.60
N ASP A 68 23.93 -28.42 -9.83
CA ASP A 68 25.33 -28.16 -10.20
C ASP A 68 25.43 -26.93 -11.12
N ILE A 69 26.40 -26.07 -10.83
CA ILE A 69 26.56 -24.79 -11.53
C ILE A 69 26.85 -25.00 -13.01
N GLU A 70 27.74 -25.93 -13.36
CA GLU A 70 28.17 -26.12 -14.75
C GLU A 70 27.08 -26.78 -15.60
N ASP A 71 26.34 -27.74 -15.05
CA ASP A 71 25.20 -28.37 -15.75
C ASP A 71 24.06 -27.36 -16.04
N ILE A 72 23.75 -26.49 -15.07
CA ILE A 72 22.75 -25.43 -15.25
C ILE A 72 23.24 -24.43 -16.31
N LYS A 73 24.47 -23.92 -16.18
CA LYS A 73 25.07 -22.97 -17.14
C LYS A 73 25.07 -23.52 -18.55
N LYS A 74 25.55 -24.75 -18.74
CA LYS A 74 25.60 -25.42 -20.05
C LYS A 74 24.23 -25.45 -20.71
N THR A 75 23.19 -25.79 -19.96
CA THR A 75 21.82 -25.85 -20.47
C THR A 75 21.27 -24.46 -20.81
N LEU A 76 21.47 -23.47 -19.93
CA LEU A 76 21.04 -22.09 -20.17
C LEU A 76 21.72 -21.47 -21.40
N LEU A 77 23.03 -21.71 -21.57
CA LEU A 77 23.81 -21.25 -22.73
C LEU A 77 23.35 -21.93 -24.02
N GLN A 78 23.18 -23.25 -24.01
CA GLN A 78 22.70 -23.98 -25.18
C GLN A 78 21.32 -23.45 -25.63
N TRP A 79 20.39 -23.28 -24.69
CA TRP A 79 19.04 -22.85 -25.01
C TRP A 79 18.94 -21.39 -25.46
N SER A 80 19.73 -20.50 -24.85
CA SER A 80 19.72 -19.07 -25.20
C SER A 80 20.53 -18.75 -26.46
N ASP A 81 21.73 -19.32 -26.60
CA ASP A 81 22.68 -18.92 -27.65
C ASP A 81 22.52 -19.75 -28.92
N VAL A 82 22.29 -21.07 -28.79
CA VAL A 82 22.23 -22.00 -29.92
C VAL A 82 20.79 -22.18 -30.37
N GLU A 83 19.90 -22.58 -29.47
CA GLU A 83 18.50 -22.89 -29.80
C GLU A 83 17.61 -21.65 -29.89
N LYS A 84 18.10 -20.48 -29.44
CA LYS A 84 17.43 -19.18 -29.48
C LYS A 84 16.02 -19.21 -28.88
N ILE A 85 15.89 -19.87 -27.73
CA ILE A 85 14.64 -19.92 -26.95
C ILE A 85 14.36 -18.53 -26.38
N ASN A 86 13.10 -18.09 -26.43
CA ASN A 86 12.74 -16.71 -26.09
C ASN A 86 12.55 -16.50 -24.59
N LEU A 87 11.99 -17.52 -23.93
CA LEU A 87 11.75 -17.53 -22.49
C LEU A 87 12.31 -18.83 -21.90
N ILE A 88 13.14 -18.73 -20.87
CA ILE A 88 13.63 -19.89 -20.12
C ILE A 88 13.12 -19.76 -18.68
N LEU A 89 12.36 -20.76 -18.25
CA LEU A 89 11.88 -20.86 -16.88
C LEU A 89 12.68 -21.97 -16.18
N THR A 90 13.34 -21.64 -15.08
CA THR A 90 13.94 -22.67 -14.22
C THR A 90 13.04 -22.93 -13.01
N THR A 91 13.05 -24.16 -12.49
CA THR A 91 12.33 -24.53 -11.26
C THR A 91 13.23 -25.38 -10.37
N GLY A 92 13.47 -24.92 -9.14
CA GLY A 92 14.35 -25.59 -8.18
C GLY A 92 15.67 -24.84 -7.95
N GLY A 93 16.44 -25.29 -6.95
CA GLY A 93 17.76 -24.75 -6.64
C GLY A 93 17.81 -23.28 -6.17
N THR A 94 16.71 -22.68 -5.74
CA THR A 94 16.61 -21.25 -5.33
C THR A 94 16.57 -21.02 -3.82
N GLY A 95 16.62 -22.08 -3.00
CA GLY A 95 16.56 -22.00 -1.54
C GLY A 95 17.89 -21.64 -0.89
N PHE A 96 18.03 -21.88 0.42
CA PHE A 96 19.26 -21.60 1.19
C PHE A 96 20.12 -22.84 1.43
N SER A 97 19.76 -24.01 0.87
CA SER A 97 20.58 -25.21 1.01
C SER A 97 21.93 -25.02 0.32
N ALA A 98 22.98 -25.69 0.81
CA ALA A 98 24.30 -25.69 0.16
C ALA A 98 24.26 -26.25 -1.28
N ARG A 99 23.23 -27.03 -1.62
CA ARG A 99 22.99 -27.52 -2.98
C ARG A 99 22.23 -26.49 -3.83
N ASP A 100 21.46 -25.58 -3.26
CA ASP A 100 20.68 -24.62 -4.05
C ASP A 100 21.61 -23.60 -4.74
N VAL A 101 21.89 -23.78 -6.04
CA VAL A 101 22.87 -22.96 -6.79
C VAL A 101 22.32 -22.33 -8.08
N THR A 102 21.01 -22.43 -8.32
CA THR A 102 20.39 -21.91 -9.56
C THR A 102 20.56 -20.39 -9.76
N PRO A 103 20.43 -19.55 -8.72
CA PRO A 103 20.67 -18.10 -8.84
C PRO A 103 22.11 -17.75 -9.23
N GLU A 104 23.09 -18.45 -8.66
CA GLU A 104 24.52 -18.27 -8.93
C GLU A 104 24.83 -18.63 -10.39
N ALA A 105 24.41 -19.82 -10.81
CA ALA A 105 24.56 -20.27 -12.20
C ALA A 105 23.86 -19.32 -13.20
N THR A 106 22.70 -18.77 -12.84
CA THR A 106 21.97 -17.82 -13.68
C THR A 106 22.71 -16.49 -13.80
N ARG A 107 23.27 -15.95 -12.70
CA ARG A 107 24.06 -14.69 -12.74
C ARG A 107 25.30 -14.81 -13.61
N GLU A 108 25.93 -15.97 -13.66
CA GLU A 108 27.11 -16.19 -14.49
C GLU A 108 26.80 -16.22 -16.01
N VAL A 109 25.56 -16.53 -16.41
CA VAL A 109 25.19 -16.59 -17.84
C VAL A 109 24.49 -15.33 -18.34
N ILE A 110 23.78 -14.59 -17.50
CA ILE A 110 23.02 -13.41 -17.94
C ILE A 110 23.97 -12.25 -18.27
N THR A 111 23.65 -11.54 -19.35
CA THR A 111 24.35 -10.31 -19.75
C THR A 111 23.80 -9.07 -19.06
N LYS A 112 22.55 -9.12 -18.59
CA LYS A 112 21.88 -8.01 -17.89
C LYS A 112 20.86 -8.56 -16.90
N GLU A 113 20.90 -8.09 -15.66
CA GLU A 113 19.87 -8.44 -14.68
C GLU A 113 18.53 -7.74 -14.98
N ALA A 114 17.44 -8.42 -14.65
CA ALA A 114 16.07 -7.92 -14.70
C ALA A 114 15.43 -7.98 -13.29
N PRO A 115 15.98 -7.26 -12.30
CA PRO A 115 15.59 -7.41 -10.90
C PRO A 115 14.12 -7.04 -10.64
N GLY A 116 13.54 -6.15 -11.45
CA GLY A 116 12.13 -5.75 -11.32
C GLY A 116 11.14 -6.93 -11.40
N ILE A 117 11.45 -7.96 -12.20
CA ILE A 117 10.61 -9.17 -12.30
C ILE A 117 10.71 -9.97 -11.00
N ALA A 118 11.92 -10.20 -10.50
CA ALA A 118 12.15 -10.92 -9.24
C ALA A 118 11.49 -10.20 -8.05
N ILE A 119 11.65 -8.87 -7.96
CA ILE A 119 11.01 -8.04 -6.93
C ILE A 119 9.49 -8.16 -7.00
N ALA A 120 8.89 -8.07 -8.20
CA ALA A 120 7.44 -8.17 -8.37
C ALA A 120 6.91 -9.56 -7.98
N ILE A 121 7.64 -10.63 -8.31
CA ILE A 121 7.31 -11.99 -7.88
C ILE A 121 7.38 -12.08 -6.35
N ILE A 122 8.48 -11.66 -5.73
CA ILE A 122 8.67 -11.75 -4.26
C ILE A 122 7.60 -10.92 -3.53
N GLN A 123 7.35 -9.68 -3.97
CA GLN A 123 6.34 -8.80 -3.36
C GLN A 123 4.95 -9.42 -3.41
N LYS A 124 4.56 -10.04 -4.53
CA LYS A 124 3.26 -10.72 -4.64
C LYS A 124 3.22 -11.98 -3.79
N SER A 125 4.27 -12.79 -3.83
CA SER A 125 4.39 -14.03 -3.03
C SER A 125 4.35 -13.78 -1.52
N LEU A 126 4.89 -12.65 -1.04
CA LEU A 126 4.83 -12.26 0.38
C LEU A 126 3.41 -11.98 0.88
N ASN A 127 2.45 -11.68 -0.02
CA ASN A 127 1.03 -11.59 0.36
C ASN A 127 0.38 -12.97 0.56
N ILE A 128 1.03 -14.05 0.10
CA ILE A 128 0.53 -15.43 0.22
C ILE A 128 1.25 -16.16 1.35
N THR A 129 2.58 -16.07 1.42
CA THR A 129 3.37 -16.78 2.42
C THR A 129 4.62 -15.98 2.83
N PRO A 130 4.92 -15.89 4.14
CA PRO A 130 6.16 -15.27 4.60
C PRO A 130 7.39 -16.04 4.09
N MET A 131 7.28 -17.34 3.79
CA MET A 131 8.40 -18.16 3.30
C MET A 131 8.97 -17.68 1.95
N ALA A 132 8.24 -16.82 1.22
CA ALA A 132 8.73 -16.22 -0.01
C ALA A 132 10.03 -15.41 0.20
N MET A 133 10.28 -14.90 1.41
CA MET A 133 11.53 -14.19 1.73
C MET A 133 12.79 -15.06 1.63
N LEU A 134 12.64 -16.40 1.65
CA LEU A 134 13.75 -17.35 1.57
C LEU A 134 14.12 -17.72 0.13
N SER A 135 13.46 -17.14 -0.86
CA SER A 135 13.70 -17.44 -2.27
C SER A 135 14.71 -16.46 -2.86
N ARG A 136 15.83 -16.98 -3.37
CA ARG A 136 16.92 -16.18 -3.96
C ARG A 136 16.76 -15.99 -5.47
N LEU A 137 15.53 -15.74 -5.95
CA LEU A 137 15.21 -15.69 -7.38
C LEU A 137 16.10 -14.69 -8.13
N VAL A 138 16.65 -15.13 -9.27
CA VAL A 138 17.30 -14.25 -10.25
C VAL A 138 16.49 -14.27 -11.54
N CYS A 139 16.31 -13.09 -12.11
CA CYS A 139 15.73 -12.90 -13.43
C CYS A 139 16.71 -12.07 -14.25
N GLY A 140 16.92 -12.40 -15.51
CA GLY A 140 17.87 -11.69 -16.35
C GLY A 140 17.75 -12.01 -17.82
N ILE A 141 18.57 -11.32 -18.60
CA ILE A 141 18.56 -11.35 -20.05
C ILE A 141 19.89 -11.91 -20.53
N ARG A 142 19.82 -12.87 -21.44
CA ARG A 142 20.96 -13.36 -22.22
C ARG A 142 20.60 -13.30 -23.70
N ASN A 143 21.30 -12.47 -24.47
CA ASN A 143 20.98 -12.22 -25.88
C ASN A 143 19.49 -11.81 -26.03
N GLN A 144 18.70 -12.60 -26.77
CA GLN A 144 17.27 -12.39 -27.01
C GLN A 144 16.39 -13.29 -26.13
N SER A 145 16.95 -13.83 -25.05
CA SER A 145 16.29 -14.75 -24.12
C SER A 145 16.08 -14.09 -22.77
N LEU A 146 14.84 -14.17 -22.27
CA LEU A 146 14.51 -13.84 -20.88
C LEU A 146 14.62 -15.11 -20.02
N ILE A 147 15.39 -15.06 -18.94
CA ILE A 147 15.56 -16.15 -17.98
C ILE A 147 14.92 -15.76 -16.65
N ILE A 148 14.05 -16.63 -16.12
CA ILE A 148 13.34 -16.42 -14.85
C ILE A 148 13.53 -17.66 -13.98
N ASN A 149 14.16 -17.51 -12.81
CA ASN A 149 14.19 -18.58 -11.82
C ASN A 149 12.89 -18.63 -11.03
N LEU A 150 12.40 -19.84 -10.75
CA LEU A 150 11.20 -20.09 -9.96
C LEU A 150 11.50 -21.10 -8.84
N PRO A 151 10.74 -21.06 -7.72
CA PRO A 151 10.90 -22.02 -6.63
C PRO A 151 10.67 -23.46 -7.06
N GLY A 152 11.29 -24.43 -6.39
CA GLY A 152 11.18 -25.86 -6.75
C GLY A 152 9.82 -26.51 -6.47
N SER A 153 8.99 -25.93 -5.61
CA SER A 153 7.67 -26.50 -5.30
C SER A 153 6.66 -26.22 -6.41
N ARG A 154 5.83 -27.21 -6.75
CA ARG A 154 4.82 -27.08 -7.83
C ARG A 154 3.93 -25.84 -7.67
N LYS A 155 3.46 -25.61 -6.44
CA LYS A 155 2.61 -24.46 -6.10
C LYS A 155 3.39 -23.14 -6.20
N GLY A 156 4.60 -23.08 -5.66
CA GLY A 156 5.44 -21.88 -5.70
C GLY A 156 5.83 -21.47 -7.11
N ALA A 157 6.23 -22.44 -7.95
CA ALA A 157 6.53 -22.19 -9.36
C ALA A 157 5.32 -21.67 -10.14
N GLN A 158 4.14 -22.25 -9.91
CA GLN A 158 2.88 -21.83 -10.53
C GLN A 158 2.52 -20.37 -10.18
N GLU A 159 2.48 -20.05 -8.89
CA GLU A 159 2.12 -18.69 -8.42
C GLU A 159 3.12 -17.65 -8.95
N CYS A 160 4.42 -17.95 -8.88
CA CYS A 160 5.46 -17.06 -9.39
C CYS A 160 5.35 -16.83 -10.91
N PHE A 161 5.02 -17.87 -11.68
CA PHE A 161 4.81 -17.74 -13.12
C PHE A 161 3.55 -16.91 -13.45
N GLU A 162 2.45 -17.12 -12.73
CA GLU A 162 1.24 -16.30 -12.87
C GLU A 162 1.53 -14.81 -12.59
N PHE A 163 2.36 -14.52 -11.59
CA PHE A 163 2.74 -13.15 -11.23
C PHE A 163 3.60 -12.45 -12.27
N ALA A 164 4.50 -13.19 -12.92
CA ALA A 164 5.39 -12.68 -13.96
C ALA A 164 4.72 -12.59 -15.34
N SER A 165 3.75 -13.47 -15.60
CA SER A 165 3.12 -13.63 -16.93
C SER A 165 2.66 -12.34 -17.63
N PRO A 166 2.11 -11.32 -16.95
CA PRO A 166 1.63 -10.12 -17.63
C PRO A 166 2.73 -9.29 -18.30
N ALA A 167 3.97 -9.37 -17.80
CA ALA A 167 5.11 -8.61 -18.32
C ALA A 167 5.89 -9.36 -19.41
N ILE A 168 5.78 -10.69 -19.46
CA ILE A 168 6.58 -11.56 -20.33
C ILE A 168 6.40 -11.23 -21.82
N PRO A 169 5.18 -11.04 -22.37
CA PRO A 169 5.01 -10.76 -23.80
C PRO A 169 5.74 -9.48 -24.24
N HIS A 170 5.59 -8.40 -23.47
CA HIS A 170 6.24 -7.12 -23.79
C HIS A 170 7.77 -7.21 -23.68
N ALA A 171 8.28 -7.89 -22.64
CA ALA A 171 9.71 -8.09 -22.46
C ALA A 171 10.33 -8.90 -23.62
N VAL A 172 9.66 -9.98 -24.05
CA VAL A 172 10.12 -10.80 -25.18
C VAL A 172 10.08 -10.02 -26.49
N ASP A 173 9.02 -9.25 -26.75
CA ASP A 173 8.91 -8.43 -27.97
C ASP A 173 10.02 -7.36 -28.04
N GLN A 174 10.36 -6.74 -26.89
CA GLN A 174 11.45 -5.78 -26.79
C GLN A 174 12.81 -6.42 -27.08
N LEU A 175 13.06 -7.62 -26.54
CA LEU A 175 14.31 -8.37 -26.75
C LEU A 175 14.47 -8.88 -28.18
N GLN A 176 13.37 -9.13 -28.87
CA GLN A 176 13.39 -9.54 -30.29
C GLN A 176 13.48 -8.35 -31.25
N GLU A 177 13.74 -7.14 -30.74
CA GLU A 177 13.85 -5.88 -31.51
C GLU A 177 12.64 -5.63 -32.42
N ARG A 178 11.46 -6.10 -31.98
CA ARG A 178 10.22 -5.94 -32.73
C ARG A 178 9.70 -4.54 -32.50
N LYS A 179 9.97 -3.64 -33.45
CA LYS A 179 9.27 -2.36 -33.57
C LYS A 179 7.77 -2.60 -33.80
N MET A 180 6.99 -2.74 -32.73
CA MET A 180 5.57 -2.44 -32.82
C MET A 180 5.40 -0.92 -32.88
N LYS A 181 4.92 -0.46 -34.04
CA LYS A 181 4.38 0.88 -34.35
C LYS A 181 3.94 1.64 -33.10
N THR A 182 4.84 2.47 -32.59
CA THR A 182 4.62 3.29 -31.39
C THR A 182 3.92 4.61 -31.73
N ASP A 183 2.98 4.61 -32.69
CA ASP A 183 2.27 5.82 -33.12
C ASP A 183 0.82 5.89 -32.60
N LYS A 184 0.32 4.86 -31.90
CA LYS A 184 -1.08 4.82 -31.43
C LYS A 184 -1.29 5.18 -29.96
N LEU A 185 -0.22 5.27 -29.17
CA LEU A 185 -0.35 5.61 -27.74
C LEU A 185 -0.12 7.09 -27.46
N HIS A 186 0.73 7.77 -28.25
CA HIS A 186 1.02 9.20 -28.07
C HIS A 186 0.06 10.14 -28.81
N SER A 187 -0.72 9.65 -29.78
CA SER A 187 -1.74 10.43 -30.49
C SER A 187 -3.05 10.60 -29.71
N LEU A 188 -3.21 9.90 -28.57
CA LEU A 188 -4.40 10.00 -27.71
C LEU A 188 -4.26 11.02 -26.57
N LEU A 189 -3.11 11.69 -26.43
CA LEU A 189 -2.79 12.53 -25.27
C LEU A 189 -2.56 14.02 -25.57
N SER A 190 -2.93 14.52 -26.76
CA SER A 190 -2.85 15.95 -27.13
C SER A 190 -3.86 16.19 -28.28
N VAL A 191 -4.77 17.18 -28.35
CA VAL A 191 -4.93 18.48 -27.67
C VAL A 191 -6.28 19.15 -28.11
N HIS A 192 -6.83 20.08 -27.29
CA HIS A 192 -7.83 21.17 -27.56
C HIS A 192 -9.34 20.81 -27.65
N GLY A 193 -10.34 21.56 -27.14
CA GLY A 193 -10.44 22.87 -26.49
C GLY A 193 -11.72 23.63 -26.92
N SER A 194 -12.77 23.67 -26.06
CA SER A 194 -13.94 24.61 -25.98
C SER A 194 -14.95 24.72 -27.17
N PRO A 195 -16.20 25.28 -27.03
CA PRO A 195 -16.93 25.83 -25.87
C PRO A 195 -18.38 25.27 -25.66
N SER A 196 -19.03 25.72 -24.57
CA SER A 196 -20.39 25.45 -24.05
C SER A 196 -21.56 25.67 -25.06
N PRO A 197 -22.76 25.11 -24.81
CA PRO A 197 -23.82 26.01 -24.32
C PRO A 197 -24.84 25.42 -23.31
N ALA A 198 -25.34 26.36 -22.50
CA ALA A 198 -26.72 26.54 -22.05
C ALA A 198 -27.40 25.50 -21.14
N ILE A 199 -27.58 25.97 -19.92
CA ILE A 199 -28.61 25.62 -18.93
C ILE A 199 -29.98 25.43 -19.61
N ALA A 200 -30.57 24.25 -19.45
CA ALA A 200 -32.01 24.04 -19.62
C ALA A 200 -32.55 23.24 -18.44
N SER A 201 -33.33 23.94 -17.63
CA SER A 201 -34.17 23.41 -16.56
C SER A 201 -35.22 22.45 -17.12
N HIS A 202 -35.23 21.20 -16.65
CA HIS A 202 -36.43 20.37 -16.66
C HIS A 202 -36.51 19.69 -15.29
N GLY A 203 -37.44 20.06 -14.42
CA GLY A 203 -38.88 20.06 -14.70
C GLY A 203 -39.40 18.70 -14.27
N CYS A 204 -39.37 18.44 -12.96
CA CYS A 204 -39.93 17.25 -12.36
C CYS A 204 -41.45 17.28 -12.59
N HIS A 205 -41.91 16.55 -13.59
CA HIS A 205 -43.32 16.25 -13.79
C HIS A 205 -43.60 14.90 -13.15
N CYS A 206 -43.84 14.95 -11.84
CA CYS A 206 -44.49 13.89 -11.10
C CYS A 206 -45.98 13.85 -11.50
N THR A 207 -46.30 13.14 -12.59
CA THR A 207 -47.67 12.69 -12.82
C THR A 207 -47.96 11.49 -11.94
N THR A 208 -48.79 11.77 -10.94
CA THR A 208 -49.55 10.82 -10.14
C THR A 208 -50.36 9.87 -11.01
N GLU A 209 -49.82 8.67 -11.27
CA GLU A 209 -50.65 7.49 -11.48
C GLU A 209 -50.09 6.33 -10.65
N ARG A 210 -50.82 6.00 -9.57
CA ARG A 210 -50.76 4.69 -8.94
C ARG A 210 -51.24 3.67 -9.97
N SER A 211 -50.33 3.13 -10.78
CA SER A 211 -50.58 1.88 -11.51
C SER A 211 -50.05 0.71 -10.69
N GLN A 212 -50.91 0.20 -9.80
CA GLN A 212 -50.86 -1.22 -9.48
C GLN A 212 -51.04 -2.00 -10.78
N SER A 213 -50.26 -3.08 -10.97
CA SER A 213 -50.18 -3.95 -12.16
C SER A 213 -49.05 -3.61 -13.15
N SER A 214 -47.79 -3.87 -12.78
CA SER A 214 -46.81 -4.28 -13.78
C SER A 214 -46.78 -5.81 -13.80
N THR A 215 -47.56 -6.43 -14.68
CA THR A 215 -47.28 -7.83 -15.03
C THR A 215 -45.80 -7.92 -15.42
N VAL A 216 -45.12 -9.02 -15.09
CA VAL A 216 -43.69 -9.20 -15.45
C VAL A 216 -43.45 -8.92 -16.95
N ALA A 217 -44.47 -9.16 -17.77
CA ALA A 217 -44.50 -8.87 -19.19
C ALA A 217 -44.36 -7.38 -19.56
N SER A 218 -44.85 -6.44 -18.74
CA SER A 218 -44.84 -5.00 -19.03
C SER A 218 -43.62 -4.24 -18.47
N ARG A 219 -42.61 -4.95 -17.92
CA ARG A 219 -41.36 -4.32 -17.48
C ARG A 219 -40.61 -3.69 -18.67
N PRO A 220 -40.07 -2.46 -18.52
CA PRO A 220 -39.27 -1.83 -19.57
C PRO A 220 -38.14 -2.74 -20.04
N ARG A 221 -38.04 -2.93 -21.37
CA ARG A 221 -37.00 -3.75 -22.00
C ARG A 221 -35.73 -2.97 -22.34
N GLN A 222 -35.75 -1.66 -22.14
CA GLN A 222 -34.63 -0.76 -22.30
C GLN A 222 -34.39 -0.02 -20.99
N SER A 223 -33.12 0.17 -20.64
CA SER A 223 -32.74 0.97 -19.49
C SER A 223 -33.18 2.42 -19.70
N PRO A 224 -33.79 3.08 -18.70
CA PRO A 224 -34.05 4.52 -18.76
C PRO A 224 -32.75 5.34 -18.67
N TYR A 225 -31.62 4.71 -18.29
CA TYR A 225 -30.31 5.33 -18.24
C TYR A 225 -29.46 4.92 -19.46
N PRO A 226 -28.86 5.89 -20.18
CA PRO A 226 -27.96 5.60 -21.29
C PRO A 226 -26.68 4.94 -20.79
N LEU A 227 -26.08 4.10 -21.63
CA LEU A 227 -24.75 3.55 -21.38
C LEU A 227 -23.70 4.65 -21.58
N ILE A 228 -22.83 4.84 -20.60
CA ILE A 228 -21.72 5.79 -20.65
C ILE A 228 -20.38 5.04 -20.59
N SER A 229 -19.30 5.69 -21.02
CA SER A 229 -17.96 5.11 -20.91
C SER A 229 -17.49 5.13 -19.45
N VAL A 230 -16.51 4.28 -19.12
CA VAL A 230 -15.89 4.26 -17.78
C VAL A 230 -15.25 5.60 -17.45
N ALA A 231 -14.63 6.26 -18.44
CA ALA A 231 -14.00 7.56 -18.24
C ALA A 231 -15.03 8.65 -17.91
N ASP A 232 -16.17 8.67 -18.61
CA ASP A 232 -17.25 9.62 -18.32
C ASP A 232 -17.86 9.37 -16.94
N ALA A 233 -18.04 8.10 -16.58
CA ALA A 233 -18.53 7.74 -15.25
C ALA A 233 -17.58 8.22 -14.14
N GLN A 234 -16.26 8.06 -14.32
CA GLN A 234 -15.26 8.55 -13.38
C GLN A 234 -15.26 10.08 -13.29
N ALA A 235 -15.37 10.78 -14.41
CA ALA A 235 -15.45 12.24 -14.44
C ALA A 235 -16.68 12.75 -13.67
N ILE A 236 -17.85 12.14 -13.89
CA ILE A 236 -19.08 12.49 -13.17
C ILE A 236 -18.92 12.23 -11.67
N ILE A 237 -18.31 11.10 -11.27
CA ILE A 237 -18.08 10.81 -9.84
C ILE A 237 -17.19 11.88 -9.22
N LEU A 238 -16.05 12.21 -9.84
CA LEU A 238 -15.10 13.19 -9.33
C LEU A 238 -15.69 14.61 -9.28
N GLU A 239 -16.51 15.00 -10.26
CA GLU A 239 -17.21 16.28 -10.29
C GLU A 239 -18.23 16.42 -9.15
N ARG A 240 -18.86 15.31 -8.74
CA ARG A 240 -19.89 15.28 -7.69
C ARG A 240 -19.32 15.06 -6.29
N CYS A 241 -18.08 14.63 -6.16
CA CYS A 241 -17.42 14.47 -4.87
C CYS A 241 -16.91 15.81 -4.35
N SER A 242 -17.36 16.21 -3.16
CA SER A 242 -16.88 17.40 -2.45
C SER A 242 -16.00 17.04 -1.26
N GLU A 243 -15.11 17.94 -0.88
CA GLU A 243 -14.34 17.82 0.36
C GLU A 243 -15.29 17.86 1.58
N ILE A 244 -15.12 16.93 2.51
CA ILE A 244 -16.02 16.74 3.66
C ILE A 244 -15.62 17.55 4.91
N GLY A 245 -14.62 18.42 4.77
CA GLY A 245 -14.13 19.31 5.82
C GLY A 245 -12.79 18.86 6.44
N VAL A 246 -12.36 19.63 7.44
CA VAL A 246 -11.07 19.49 8.14
C VAL A 246 -11.33 19.19 9.62
N GLU A 247 -10.42 18.45 10.24
CA GLU A 247 -10.38 18.20 11.68
C GLU A 247 -8.94 18.17 12.20
N GLU A 248 -8.76 18.32 13.51
CA GLU A 248 -7.45 18.16 14.14
C GLU A 248 -7.21 16.69 14.48
N ALA A 249 -5.99 16.23 14.24
CA ALA A 249 -5.54 14.90 14.60
C ALA A 249 -4.24 14.98 15.39
N VAL A 250 -4.15 14.19 16.46
CA VAL A 250 -2.89 13.94 17.17
C VAL A 250 -2.01 13.01 16.32
N LEU A 251 -0.69 13.12 16.45
CA LEU A 251 0.27 12.36 15.63
C LEU A 251 0.03 10.85 15.63
N GLN A 252 -0.42 10.29 16.75
CA GLN A 252 -0.65 8.85 16.93
C GLN A 252 -1.72 8.29 15.97
N VAL A 253 -2.64 9.14 15.49
CA VAL A 253 -3.73 8.73 14.57
C VAL A 253 -3.66 9.44 13.21
N ALA A 254 -2.60 10.22 12.97
CA ALA A 254 -2.40 10.99 11.75
C ALA A 254 -1.81 10.18 10.58
N LEU A 255 -1.29 8.97 10.85
CA LEU A 255 -0.71 8.12 9.80
C LEU A 255 -1.71 7.83 8.67
N GLY A 256 -1.28 8.09 7.43
CA GLY A 256 -2.08 7.86 6.23
C GLY A 256 -3.23 8.86 6.01
N LYS A 257 -3.37 9.88 6.86
CA LYS A 257 -4.32 10.99 6.68
C LYS A 257 -3.77 12.01 5.69
N ILE A 258 -4.66 12.82 5.12
CA ILE A 258 -4.29 13.89 4.19
C ILE A 258 -4.19 15.20 4.96
N LEU A 259 -3.04 15.86 4.89
CA LEU A 259 -2.79 17.13 5.55
C LEU A 259 -3.68 18.23 4.93
N ALA A 260 -4.30 19.08 5.77
CA ALA A 260 -5.21 20.13 5.31
C ALA A 260 -4.54 21.51 5.16
N GLU A 261 -3.41 21.73 5.82
CA GLU A 261 -2.67 23.00 5.76
C GLU A 261 -1.16 22.77 5.74
N ASP A 262 -0.40 23.75 5.24
CA ASP A 262 1.06 23.70 5.30
C ASP A 262 1.52 23.75 6.76
N VAL A 263 2.54 22.97 7.11
CA VAL A 263 3.11 22.95 8.47
C VAL A 263 4.48 23.62 8.45
N TYR A 264 4.72 24.50 9.42
CA TYR A 264 5.94 25.29 9.55
C TYR A 264 6.65 24.98 10.87
N ALA A 265 7.97 24.99 10.86
CA ALA A 265 8.76 24.79 12.08
C ALA A 265 8.67 25.99 13.01
N THR A 266 8.32 25.76 14.28
CA THR A 266 8.32 26.80 15.32
C THR A 266 9.73 27.11 15.82
N ASP A 267 10.61 26.12 15.80
CA ASP A 267 11.96 26.19 16.34
C ASP A 267 12.97 25.62 15.34
N PRO A 268 14.22 26.09 15.35
CA PRO A 268 15.26 25.58 14.47
C PRO A 268 15.74 24.18 14.92
N LEU A 269 16.24 23.40 13.97
CA LEU A 269 16.89 22.11 14.22
C LEU A 269 18.33 22.13 13.65
N PRO A 270 19.37 21.91 14.46
CA PRO A 270 19.33 21.86 15.93
C PRO A 270 19.00 23.25 16.54
N PRO A 271 18.45 23.32 17.77
CA PRO A 271 18.10 24.58 18.43
C PRO A 271 19.29 25.32 19.06
N PHE A 272 20.45 24.66 19.14
CA PHE A 272 21.72 25.16 19.63
C PHE A 272 22.85 24.63 18.72
N PRO A 273 24.05 25.24 18.71
CA PRO A 273 25.20 24.66 18.02
C PRO A 273 25.51 23.29 18.61
N ALA A 274 25.46 22.23 17.80
CA ALA A 274 25.54 20.86 18.27
C ALA A 274 26.77 20.15 17.71
N SER A 275 27.45 19.37 18.54
CA SER A 275 28.59 18.56 18.09
C SER A 275 28.16 17.49 17.07
N ILE A 276 28.92 17.33 16.00
CA ILE A 276 28.78 16.25 15.02
C ILE A 276 29.48 14.96 15.51
N LYS A 277 30.46 15.10 16.40
CA LYS A 277 31.39 14.03 16.80
C LYS A 277 31.51 13.90 18.32
N ASP A 278 31.98 12.74 18.77
CA ASP A 278 32.51 12.60 20.13
C ASP A 278 33.96 13.12 20.13
N GLY A 279 34.30 13.97 21.09
CA GLY A 279 35.60 14.64 21.07
C GLY A 279 35.73 15.76 22.09
N TYR A 280 36.36 16.87 21.69
CA TYR A 280 36.61 18.03 22.54
C TYR A 280 36.15 19.31 21.88
N ALA A 281 35.32 20.08 22.58
CA ALA A 281 35.00 21.45 22.23
C ALA A 281 36.18 22.35 22.58
N VAL A 282 36.69 23.07 21.58
CA VAL A 282 37.91 23.88 21.67
C VAL A 282 37.69 25.28 21.10
N ILE A 283 38.58 26.20 21.46
CA ILE A 283 38.69 27.51 20.80
C ILE A 283 39.69 27.33 19.65
N ALA A 284 39.23 27.44 18.41
CA ALA A 284 40.03 27.13 17.22
C ALA A 284 41.28 28.01 17.11
N SER A 285 41.21 29.26 17.56
CA SER A 285 42.36 30.19 17.55
C SER A 285 43.53 29.77 18.43
N ASP A 286 43.33 28.82 19.37
CA ASP A 286 44.42 28.31 20.19
C ASP A 286 45.37 27.37 19.40
N GLY A 287 44.96 26.90 18.21
CA GLY A 287 45.76 26.02 17.34
C GLY A 287 45.80 24.56 17.80
N ASP A 288 46.89 23.87 17.50
CA ASP A 288 47.21 22.52 17.99
C ASP A 288 47.87 22.54 19.38
N GLY A 289 48.22 21.35 19.89
CA GLY A 289 48.96 21.19 21.13
C GLY A 289 48.11 20.91 22.38
N PRO A 290 48.72 20.98 23.57
CA PRO A 290 48.09 20.54 24.81
C PRO A 290 46.94 21.47 25.25
N ARG A 291 45.86 20.87 25.78
CA ARG A 291 44.70 21.54 26.37
C ARG A 291 44.32 20.93 27.72
N GLU A 292 43.93 21.77 28.66
CA GLU A 292 43.36 21.33 29.93
C GLU A 292 41.88 20.97 29.75
N VAL A 293 41.48 19.77 30.14
CA VAL A 293 40.08 19.33 30.08
C VAL A 293 39.38 19.82 31.36
N VAL A 294 38.43 20.74 31.20
CA VAL A 294 37.78 21.42 32.34
C VAL A 294 36.35 20.97 32.63
N ASP A 295 35.72 20.27 31.68
CA ASP A 295 34.35 19.79 31.82
C ASP A 295 34.08 18.59 30.89
N ALA A 296 32.99 17.88 31.16
CA ALA A 296 32.42 16.87 30.30
C ALA A 296 30.94 17.20 30.03
N ILE A 297 30.61 17.43 28.75
CA ILE A 297 29.32 17.91 28.28
C ILE A 297 28.61 16.78 27.53
N PRO A 298 27.80 15.95 28.23
CA PRO A 298 26.99 14.93 27.59
C PRO A 298 25.79 15.55 26.86
N ALA A 299 25.18 14.78 25.95
CA ALA A 299 23.94 15.18 25.30
C ALA A 299 22.83 15.43 26.34
N GLY A 300 22.07 16.51 26.13
CA GLY A 300 20.99 16.93 27.04
C GLY A 300 21.42 17.76 28.25
N SER A 301 22.71 18.09 28.38
CA SER A 301 23.21 19.03 29.39
C SER A 301 23.01 20.49 28.98
N ASN A 302 23.11 21.41 29.94
CA ASN A 302 23.17 22.85 29.69
C ASN A 302 24.52 23.37 30.22
N PRO A 303 25.52 23.57 29.36
CA PRO A 303 26.86 23.91 29.83
C PRO A 303 26.88 25.31 30.43
N LEU A 304 27.16 25.38 31.74
CA LEU A 304 27.31 26.64 32.48
C LEU A 304 28.76 27.11 32.54
N LEU A 305 29.71 26.21 32.28
CA LEU A 305 31.13 26.49 32.36
C LEU A 305 31.61 27.18 31.07
N ARG A 306 32.33 28.29 31.23
CA ARG A 306 33.01 28.98 30.12
C ARG A 306 34.43 28.46 29.97
N VAL A 307 34.72 27.85 28.83
CA VAL A 307 36.06 27.42 28.45
C VAL A 307 36.96 28.64 28.21
N LYS A 308 38.19 28.61 28.71
CA LYS A 308 39.18 29.69 28.50
C LYS A 308 40.24 29.27 27.47
N PRO A 309 41.01 30.21 26.89
CA PRO A 309 42.16 29.86 26.04
C PRO A 309 43.10 28.87 26.71
N GLY A 310 43.52 27.84 25.97
CA GLY A 310 44.32 26.71 26.46
C GLY A 310 43.51 25.61 27.15
N GLN A 311 42.18 25.75 27.25
CA GLN A 311 41.28 24.76 27.85
C GLN A 311 40.35 24.16 26.79
N CYS A 312 39.76 23.00 27.11
CA CYS A 312 38.75 22.34 26.31
C CYS A 312 37.72 21.61 27.19
N ALA A 313 36.56 21.31 26.63
CA ALA A 313 35.56 20.47 27.28
C ALA A 313 35.36 19.19 26.48
N ARG A 314 35.36 18.04 27.15
CA ARG A 314 34.97 16.76 26.54
C ARG A 314 33.52 16.87 26.12
N ILE A 315 33.18 16.56 24.87
CA ILE A 315 31.84 16.73 24.31
C ILE A 315 31.39 15.48 23.58
N SER A 316 30.13 15.09 23.76
CA SER A 316 29.52 13.97 23.03
C SER A 316 28.76 14.45 21.80
N THR A 317 28.54 13.55 20.85
CA THR A 317 27.72 13.77 19.65
C THR A 317 26.33 14.28 20.05
N GLY A 318 25.90 15.37 19.41
CA GLY A 318 24.61 16.01 19.67
C GLY A 318 24.56 16.90 20.92
N ALA A 319 25.61 16.97 21.72
CA ALA A 319 25.68 17.87 22.86
C ALA A 319 25.87 19.35 22.42
N PRO A 320 25.39 20.32 23.21
CA PRO A 320 25.57 21.73 22.92
C PRO A 320 27.04 22.16 23.05
N VAL A 321 27.53 22.89 22.06
CA VAL A 321 28.88 23.46 22.09
C VAL A 321 28.88 24.67 23.05
N PRO A 322 29.73 24.68 24.09
CA PRO A 322 29.78 25.78 25.06
C PRO A 322 30.45 27.02 24.47
N GLU A 323 29.97 28.21 24.83
CA GLU A 323 30.71 29.44 24.52
C GLU A 323 31.98 29.54 25.39
N PRO A 324 33.13 29.99 24.85
CA PRO A 324 33.36 30.54 23.51
C PRO A 324 33.91 29.54 22.48
N CYS A 325 33.79 28.23 22.72
CA CYS A 325 34.29 27.23 21.77
C CYS A 325 33.58 27.35 20.41
N ASP A 326 34.37 27.28 19.35
CA ASP A 326 33.92 27.45 17.97
C ASP A 326 34.35 26.29 17.06
N ALA A 327 34.96 25.24 17.61
CA ALA A 327 35.26 23.99 16.89
C ALA A 327 35.13 22.77 17.81
N VAL A 328 34.89 21.61 17.20
CA VAL A 328 35.02 20.30 17.85
C VAL A 328 36.13 19.51 17.15
N VAL A 329 37.01 18.90 17.94
CA VAL A 329 38.02 17.95 17.46
C VAL A 329 37.59 16.55 17.88
N GLN A 330 37.40 15.65 16.92
CA GLN A 330 37.03 14.26 17.21
C GLN A 330 38.09 13.57 18.07
N VAL A 331 37.68 12.62 18.92
CA VAL A 331 38.59 11.96 19.87
C VAL A 331 39.80 11.31 19.19
N GLU A 332 39.62 10.79 17.98
CA GLU A 332 40.67 10.14 17.19
C GLU A 332 41.82 11.08 16.81
N ASP A 333 41.57 12.40 16.77
CA ASP A 333 42.57 13.43 16.46
C ASP A 333 43.17 14.05 17.72
N THR A 334 43.15 13.31 18.83
CA THR A 334 43.71 13.72 20.12
C THR A 334 44.49 12.61 20.81
N GLU A 335 45.42 12.98 21.69
CA GLU A 335 46.13 12.05 22.56
C GLU A 335 45.94 12.42 24.03
N LEU A 336 45.63 11.44 24.88
CA LEU A 336 45.51 11.67 26.32
C LEU A 336 46.90 11.91 26.94
N ILE A 337 47.11 13.08 27.54
CA ILE A 337 48.37 13.43 28.23
C ILE A 337 48.27 13.06 29.72
N GLN A 338 47.14 13.37 30.36
CA GLN A 338 46.97 13.19 31.79
C GLN A 338 45.52 12.82 32.13
N ALA A 339 45.37 11.79 32.96
CA ALA A 339 44.10 11.40 33.57
C ALA A 339 44.18 11.53 35.10
N SER A 340 43.02 11.51 35.76
CA SER A 340 42.93 11.42 37.23
C SER A 340 43.52 10.10 37.75
N GLU A 341 43.90 10.07 39.03
CA GLU A 341 44.54 8.88 39.65
C GLU A 341 43.66 7.61 39.60
N ASP A 342 42.35 7.79 39.62
CA ASP A 342 41.35 6.72 39.50
C ASP A 342 40.95 6.41 38.04
N GLY A 343 41.48 7.14 37.07
CA GLY A 343 41.18 7.01 35.65
C GLY A 343 39.77 7.45 35.24
N SER A 344 39.02 8.09 36.14
CA SER A 344 37.63 8.47 35.88
C SER A 344 37.48 9.75 35.05
N GLN A 345 38.51 10.59 35.00
CA GLN A 345 38.49 11.87 34.32
C GLN A 345 39.75 12.10 33.48
N GLU A 346 39.55 12.63 32.29
CA GLU A 346 40.63 13.18 31.47
C GLU A 346 40.93 14.59 32.00
N LEU A 347 42.20 14.89 32.28
CA LEU A 347 42.63 16.19 32.82
C LEU A 347 43.36 17.02 31.77
N LYS A 348 44.08 16.37 30.85
CA LYS A 348 44.85 17.04 29.80
C LYS A 348 44.96 16.19 28.55
N VAL A 349 44.75 16.81 27.40
CA VAL A 349 44.80 16.14 26.09
C VAL A 349 45.65 16.95 25.11
N ASN A 350 46.25 16.29 24.14
CA ASN A 350 46.98 16.90 23.04
C ASN A 350 46.09 16.96 21.81
N ILE A 351 45.89 18.13 21.23
CA ILE A 351 45.23 18.29 19.93
C ILE A 351 46.29 18.10 18.84
N LEU A 352 46.11 17.13 17.95
CA LEU A 352 47.16 16.72 17.00
C LEU A 352 47.30 17.65 15.80
N ALA A 353 46.23 18.33 15.40
CA ALA A 353 46.21 19.25 14.27
C ALA A 353 45.38 20.49 14.59
N ALA A 354 45.78 21.65 14.07
CA ALA A 354 45.11 22.91 14.35
C ALA A 354 43.67 22.89 13.78
N PRO A 355 42.63 23.02 14.64
CA PRO A 355 41.25 22.97 14.19
C PRO A 355 40.82 24.25 13.49
N THR A 356 39.80 24.16 12.64
CA THR A 356 39.21 25.32 11.94
C THR A 356 37.91 25.75 12.62
N ALA A 357 37.63 27.05 12.69
CA ALA A 357 36.36 27.55 13.20
C ALA A 357 35.16 26.95 12.41
N GLY A 358 34.17 26.46 13.14
CA GLY A 358 33.00 25.75 12.63
C GLY A 358 33.22 24.25 12.36
N GLN A 359 34.43 23.72 12.54
CA GLN A 359 34.72 22.29 12.34
C GLN A 359 33.87 21.42 13.27
N ASP A 360 33.24 20.39 12.68
CA ASP A 360 32.44 19.37 13.36
C ASP A 360 31.31 19.93 14.24
N ILE A 361 30.78 21.11 13.90
CA ILE A 361 29.63 21.74 14.56
C ILE A 361 28.48 21.88 13.57
N ARG A 362 27.29 21.44 13.97
CA ARG A 362 26.03 21.79 13.29
C ARG A 362 25.55 23.14 13.84
N PRO A 363 25.54 24.22 13.02
CA PRO A 363 25.03 25.50 13.47
C PRO A 363 23.53 25.44 13.73
N VAL A 364 23.01 26.40 14.50
CA VAL A 364 21.58 26.53 14.77
C VAL A 364 20.79 26.56 13.46
N GLY A 365 19.83 25.66 13.33
CA GLY A 365 18.95 25.59 12.17
C GLY A 365 19.61 25.11 10.88
N SER A 366 20.74 24.40 10.97
CA SER A 366 21.40 23.78 9.80
C SER A 366 20.50 22.82 9.04
N ASP A 367 19.62 22.11 9.75
CA ASP A 367 18.74 21.10 9.17
C ASP A 367 17.37 21.72 8.88
N ILE A 368 16.83 22.47 9.84
CA ILE A 368 15.54 23.14 9.75
C ILE A 368 15.66 24.55 10.32
N GLN A 369 15.30 25.55 9.52
CA GLN A 369 15.23 26.93 9.98
C GLN A 369 13.88 27.21 10.66
N ARG A 370 13.88 28.07 11.68
CA ARG A 370 12.63 28.59 12.27
C ARG A 370 11.79 29.25 11.17
N GLY A 371 10.51 28.89 11.10
CA GLY A 371 9.56 29.38 10.09
C GLY A 371 9.66 28.68 8.74
N GLN A 372 10.58 27.72 8.55
CA GLN A 372 10.64 26.93 7.32
C GLN A 372 9.39 26.06 7.18
N ARG A 373 8.84 25.99 5.95
CA ARG A 373 7.77 25.04 5.65
C ARG A 373 8.33 23.62 5.58
N ILE A 374 7.74 22.74 6.37
CA ILE A 374 8.19 21.38 6.59
C ILE A 374 7.35 20.39 5.79
N LEU A 375 6.03 20.55 5.83
CA LEU A 375 5.08 19.74 5.07
C LEU A 375 4.14 20.63 4.27
N THR A 376 3.68 20.12 3.12
CA THR A 376 2.76 20.83 2.23
C THR A 376 1.37 20.21 2.35
N GLN A 377 0.33 21.05 2.39
CA GLN A 377 -1.06 20.60 2.37
C GLN A 377 -1.34 19.62 1.22
N ARG A 378 -2.39 18.81 1.37
CA ARG A 378 -2.83 17.75 0.44
C ARG A 378 -1.87 16.56 0.29
N MET A 379 -0.77 16.51 1.05
CA MET A 379 0.07 15.31 1.11
C MET A 379 -0.53 14.26 2.05
N LYS A 380 -0.30 12.98 1.71
CA LYS A 380 -0.64 11.85 2.57
C LYS A 380 0.50 11.59 3.54
N LEU A 381 0.23 11.65 4.84
CA LEU A 381 1.25 11.50 5.88
C LEU A 381 1.81 10.08 5.93
N SER A 382 3.12 9.98 5.80
CA SER A 382 3.94 8.76 5.91
C SER A 382 4.62 8.68 7.30
N PRO A 383 5.25 7.54 7.65
CA PRO A 383 6.01 7.43 8.91
C PRO A 383 7.11 8.50 9.05
N SER A 384 7.80 8.85 7.96
CA SER A 384 8.84 9.87 7.96
C SER A 384 8.27 11.26 8.24
N ASP A 385 7.10 11.58 7.69
CA ASP A 385 6.43 12.85 7.93
C ASP A 385 6.02 13.00 9.40
N LEU A 386 5.56 11.91 10.04
CA LEU A 386 5.23 11.92 11.47
C LEU A 386 6.48 12.11 12.33
N GLY A 387 7.62 11.51 11.96
CA GLY A 387 8.88 11.72 12.65
C GLY A 387 9.37 13.17 12.54
N LEU A 388 9.17 13.78 11.37
CA LEU A 388 9.51 15.17 11.13
C LEU A 388 8.62 16.13 11.93
N LEU A 389 7.30 15.89 11.98
CA LEU A 389 6.37 16.63 12.83
C LEU A 389 6.73 16.52 14.32
N ALA A 390 7.09 15.32 14.77
CA ALA A 390 7.54 15.10 16.15
C ALA A 390 8.84 15.87 16.45
N SER A 391 9.78 15.92 15.50
CA SER A 391 11.08 16.60 15.66
C SER A 391 10.94 18.11 15.86
N ILE A 392 9.89 18.72 15.31
CA ILE A 392 9.57 20.14 15.49
C ILE A 392 8.53 20.39 16.61
N GLY A 393 8.13 19.37 17.36
CA GLY A 393 7.13 19.49 18.42
C GLY A 393 5.68 19.67 17.95
N ALA A 394 5.38 19.46 16.65
CA ALA A 394 4.04 19.55 16.09
C ALA A 394 3.22 18.30 16.44
N THR A 395 2.68 18.25 17.65
CA THR A 395 1.95 17.07 18.19
C THR A 395 0.50 16.94 17.68
N THR A 396 -0.04 18.01 17.12
CA THR A 396 -1.35 18.06 16.46
C THR A 396 -1.21 18.69 15.07
N VAL A 397 -1.98 18.17 14.12
CA VAL A 397 -2.04 18.68 12.74
C VAL A 397 -3.47 18.70 12.22
N LYS A 398 -3.78 19.65 11.35
CA LYS A 398 -5.07 19.67 10.64
C LYS A 398 -5.03 18.72 9.46
N ILE A 399 -6.03 17.84 9.40
CA ILE A 399 -6.20 16.85 8.35
C ILE A 399 -7.57 16.98 7.69
N HIS A 400 -7.69 16.54 6.45
CA HIS A 400 -9.00 16.34 5.86
C HIS A 400 -9.70 15.17 6.56
N LYS A 401 -11.00 15.36 6.85
CA LYS A 401 -11.85 14.32 7.43
C LYS A 401 -11.84 13.08 6.54
N VAL A 402 -11.92 11.91 7.17
CA VAL A 402 -12.03 10.64 6.45
C VAL A 402 -13.50 10.27 6.26
N PRO A 403 -13.94 9.95 5.03
CA PRO A 403 -15.34 9.63 4.79
C PRO A 403 -15.71 8.32 5.49
N GLN A 404 -16.88 8.34 6.13
CA GLN A 404 -17.49 7.16 6.71
C GLN A 404 -18.37 6.49 5.66
N VAL A 405 -18.17 5.18 5.44
CA VAL A 405 -18.82 4.45 4.35
C VAL A 405 -19.77 3.40 4.92
N ALA A 406 -21.03 3.43 4.53
CA ALA A 406 -22.00 2.39 4.84
C ALA A 406 -22.12 1.41 3.66
N VAL A 407 -22.13 0.11 3.94
CA VAL A 407 -22.27 -0.94 2.92
C VAL A 407 -23.54 -1.73 3.18
N LEU A 408 -24.41 -1.77 2.17
CA LEU A 408 -25.70 -2.47 2.18
C LEU A 408 -25.72 -3.48 1.04
N SER A 409 -26.12 -4.73 1.33
CA SER A 409 -26.49 -5.70 0.29
C SER A 409 -27.99 -5.65 0.02
N THR A 410 -28.37 -5.87 -1.23
CA THR A 410 -29.78 -5.92 -1.66
C THR A 410 -30.06 -7.24 -2.36
N GLY A 411 -31.17 -7.88 -2.03
CA GLY A 411 -31.67 -9.07 -2.74
C GLY A 411 -32.56 -9.95 -1.87
N ASN A 412 -33.59 -10.54 -2.48
CA ASN A 412 -34.49 -11.47 -1.79
C ASN A 412 -33.87 -12.86 -1.59
N GLU A 413 -32.88 -13.22 -2.38
CA GLU A 413 -32.10 -14.43 -2.30
C GLU A 413 -30.99 -14.35 -1.25
N ILE A 414 -30.62 -13.14 -0.82
CA ILE A 414 -29.43 -12.91 0.01
C ILE A 414 -29.72 -13.19 1.48
N VAL A 415 -28.87 -14.00 2.12
CA VAL A 415 -28.87 -14.30 3.57
C VAL A 415 -27.49 -14.07 4.18
N ARG A 416 -27.39 -14.08 5.51
CA ARG A 416 -26.11 -13.85 6.19
C ARG A 416 -25.16 -15.04 5.99
N PRO A 417 -23.84 -14.83 6.14
CA PRO A 417 -22.87 -15.91 6.02
C PRO A 417 -23.09 -17.08 6.99
N ASP A 418 -23.58 -16.79 8.19
CA ASP A 418 -23.86 -17.73 9.28
C ASP A 418 -25.22 -18.42 9.18
N ASP A 419 -26.10 -17.96 8.27
CA ASP A 419 -27.41 -18.56 8.08
C ASP A 419 -27.33 -19.93 7.38
N GLU A 420 -28.25 -20.83 7.73
CA GLU A 420 -28.51 -22.06 7.00
C GLU A 420 -29.22 -21.75 5.67
N LEU A 421 -28.75 -22.34 4.57
CA LEU A 421 -29.28 -22.06 3.24
C LEU A 421 -30.59 -22.81 2.98
N LYS A 422 -31.61 -22.07 2.53
CA LYS A 422 -32.83 -22.65 1.94
C LYS A 422 -32.73 -22.63 0.41
N PRO A 423 -33.52 -23.46 -0.30
CA PRO A 423 -33.59 -23.42 -1.76
C PRO A 423 -33.85 -22.00 -2.28
N GLY A 424 -33.04 -21.56 -3.26
CA GLY A 424 -33.12 -20.22 -3.85
C GLY A 424 -32.41 -19.12 -3.05
N GLN A 425 -31.70 -19.45 -1.96
CA GLN A 425 -30.90 -18.50 -1.19
C GLN A 425 -29.40 -18.66 -1.44
N ILE A 426 -28.67 -17.54 -1.32
CA ILE A 426 -27.21 -17.48 -1.36
C ILE A 426 -26.69 -16.56 -0.25
N ARG A 427 -25.45 -16.79 0.19
CA ARG A 427 -24.83 -16.00 1.26
C ARG A 427 -24.28 -14.68 0.72
N ASP A 428 -24.35 -13.66 1.57
CA ASP A 428 -23.76 -12.34 1.29
C ASP A 428 -22.23 -12.37 1.35
N SER A 429 -21.60 -12.49 0.18
CA SER A 429 -20.14 -12.38 0.02
C SER A 429 -19.67 -10.95 -0.25
N ASN A 430 -20.47 -10.17 -0.99
CA ASN A 430 -20.06 -8.85 -1.49
C ASN A 430 -19.89 -7.84 -0.38
N LYS A 431 -20.85 -7.73 0.55
CA LYS A 431 -20.73 -6.78 1.66
C LYS A 431 -19.53 -7.11 2.53
N THR A 432 -19.30 -8.38 2.81
CA THR A 432 -18.12 -8.86 3.55
C THR A 432 -16.83 -8.41 2.86
N ALA A 433 -16.72 -8.63 1.54
CA ALA A 433 -15.56 -8.23 0.75
C ALA A 433 -15.37 -6.70 0.72
N LEU A 434 -16.44 -5.93 0.48
CA LEU A 434 -16.40 -4.48 0.39
C LEU A 434 -16.01 -3.82 1.73
N ILE A 435 -16.59 -4.27 2.85
CA ILE A 435 -16.21 -3.78 4.19
C ILE A 435 -14.73 -4.07 4.47
N ALA A 436 -14.25 -5.26 4.11
CA ALA A 436 -12.84 -5.61 4.27
C ALA A 436 -11.93 -4.73 3.40
N LEU A 437 -12.29 -4.48 2.14
CA LEU A 437 -11.54 -3.61 1.21
C LEU A 437 -11.48 -2.16 1.70
N LEU A 438 -12.60 -1.62 2.19
CA LEU A 438 -12.66 -0.26 2.74
C LEU A 438 -11.77 -0.11 3.98
N ARG A 439 -11.85 -1.06 4.92
CA ARG A 439 -11.01 -1.07 6.13
C ARG A 439 -9.53 -1.21 5.79
N LYS A 440 -9.18 -2.11 4.85
CA LYS A 440 -7.81 -2.25 4.34
C LYS A 440 -7.29 -0.95 3.71
N SER A 441 -8.18 -0.16 3.12
CA SER A 441 -7.85 1.13 2.49
C SER A 441 -7.85 2.31 3.48
N GLY A 442 -8.09 2.06 4.78
CA GLY A 442 -8.07 3.08 5.83
C GLY A 442 -9.41 3.82 6.01
N PHE A 443 -10.48 3.38 5.37
CA PHE A 443 -11.81 3.97 5.49
C PHE A 443 -12.66 3.23 6.54
N PRO A 444 -13.27 3.94 7.50
CA PRO A 444 -14.27 3.37 8.38
C PRO A 444 -15.46 2.85 7.57
N ALA A 445 -15.76 1.57 7.73
CA ALA A 445 -16.85 0.89 7.03
C ALA A 445 -17.85 0.26 8.00
N PHE A 446 -19.14 0.54 7.76
CA PHE A 446 -20.26 0.08 8.56
C PHE A 446 -21.14 -0.90 7.78
N ASP A 447 -21.56 -1.97 8.45
CA ASP A 447 -22.53 -2.92 7.92
C ASP A 447 -23.95 -2.36 8.09
N ALA A 448 -24.61 -2.04 6.97
CA ALA A 448 -25.97 -1.54 6.94
C ALA A 448 -27.03 -2.66 6.81
N GLY A 449 -26.63 -3.93 6.85
CA GLY A 449 -27.51 -5.09 6.80
C GLY A 449 -27.72 -5.65 5.40
N ILE A 450 -28.80 -6.43 5.25
CA ILE A 450 -29.29 -6.97 3.98
C ILE A 450 -30.70 -6.42 3.80
N ALA A 451 -30.93 -5.66 2.73
CA ALA A 451 -32.24 -5.15 2.36
C ALA A 451 -32.90 -6.09 1.35
N ARG A 452 -34.18 -6.38 1.56
CA ARG A 452 -35.02 -7.05 0.55
C ARG A 452 -35.44 -6.04 -0.51
N ASP A 453 -35.68 -6.50 -1.73
CA ASP A 453 -35.91 -5.62 -2.90
C ASP A 453 -37.14 -4.71 -2.75
N GLU A 454 -38.08 -5.08 -1.88
CA GLU A 454 -39.29 -4.32 -1.59
C GLU A 454 -39.04 -3.12 -0.64
N TYR A 455 -37.98 -3.16 0.16
CA TYR A 455 -37.73 -2.21 1.27
C TYR A 455 -36.50 -1.32 1.06
N VAL A 456 -35.83 -1.42 -0.09
CA VAL A 456 -34.58 -0.70 -0.39
C VAL A 456 -34.72 0.81 -0.16
N VAL A 457 -35.85 1.41 -0.55
CA VAL A 457 -36.11 2.85 -0.38
C VAL A 457 -36.23 3.26 1.10
N VAL A 458 -36.82 2.40 1.93
CA VAL A 458 -37.07 2.69 3.36
C VAL A 458 -35.78 2.54 4.17
N ILE A 459 -34.96 1.53 3.86
CA ILE A 459 -33.69 1.26 4.56
C ILE A 459 -32.63 2.31 4.22
N ILE A 460 -32.52 2.71 2.95
CA ILE A 460 -31.61 3.81 2.56
C ILE A 460 -32.00 5.09 3.31
N SER A 461 -33.31 5.40 3.39
CA SER A 461 -33.79 6.55 4.15
C SER A 461 -33.47 6.44 5.65
N HIS A 462 -33.61 5.27 6.27
CA HIS A 462 -33.38 5.07 7.70
C HIS A 462 -31.88 5.03 8.09
N ALA A 463 -31.04 4.44 7.24
CA ALA A 463 -29.58 4.42 7.42
C ALA A 463 -28.99 5.84 7.32
N PHE A 464 -29.53 6.68 6.42
CA PHE A 464 -29.20 8.10 6.38
C PHE A 464 -29.79 8.89 7.57
N TYR A 465 -31.06 8.67 7.92
CA TYR A 465 -31.76 9.50 8.92
C TYR A 465 -31.36 9.22 10.38
N SER A 466 -31.01 7.98 10.73
CA SER A 466 -30.67 7.58 12.10
C SER A 466 -29.35 8.13 12.61
N ARG A 467 -28.47 8.66 11.74
CA ARG A 467 -27.11 9.06 12.13
C ARG A 467 -26.68 10.46 11.72
N PHE A 468 -27.39 11.13 10.80
CA PHE A 468 -27.10 12.53 10.46
C PHE A 468 -27.75 13.55 11.42
N ASN A 469 -28.76 13.16 12.21
CA ASN A 469 -29.41 14.05 13.19
C ASN A 469 -29.24 13.53 14.63
N HIS A 470 -28.07 13.78 15.25
CA HIS A 470 -28.04 14.01 16.70
C HIS A 470 -28.51 15.43 16.98
N GLY A 471 -29.83 15.57 17.09
CA GLY A 471 -30.50 16.83 17.42
C GLY A 471 -31.98 16.77 17.05
N TYR A 472 -32.83 16.46 18.03
CA TYR A 472 -34.28 16.72 18.03
C TYR A 472 -35.08 16.29 16.78
N GLY A 473 -35.46 15.02 16.70
CA GLY A 473 -36.46 14.61 15.68
C GLY A 473 -37.12 13.25 15.85
N PHE A 474 -36.82 12.49 16.91
CA PHE A 474 -37.26 11.10 17.01
C PHE A 474 -38.68 10.92 17.59
N LYS A 475 -39.23 11.92 18.30
CA LYS A 475 -40.52 11.80 19.01
C LYS A 475 -41.75 11.83 18.09
N THR A 476 -41.69 12.50 16.94
CA THR A 476 -42.87 12.78 16.11
C THR A 476 -43.14 11.73 15.03
N LEU A 477 -42.15 10.90 14.68
CA LEU A 477 -42.27 9.91 13.60
C LEU A 477 -42.78 8.55 14.09
N LEU A 478 -42.42 8.15 15.30
CA LEU A 478 -42.87 6.91 15.92
C LEU A 478 -44.39 6.87 16.14
N SER A 479 -45.02 8.00 16.49
CA SER A 479 -46.47 8.03 16.71
C SER A 479 -47.30 7.82 15.44
N LYS A 480 -46.76 8.13 14.26
CA LYS A 480 -47.49 7.99 12.98
C LYS A 480 -47.30 6.64 12.28
N HIS A 481 -46.24 5.88 12.61
CA HIS A 481 -45.88 4.67 11.85
C HIS A 481 -45.55 3.44 12.72
N ALA A 482 -45.64 3.52 14.06
CA ALA A 482 -45.35 2.40 14.97
C ALA A 482 -46.12 1.11 14.63
N TRP A 483 -47.35 1.21 14.11
CA TRP A 483 -48.13 0.03 13.75
C TRP A 483 -47.57 -0.72 12.53
N LYS A 484 -46.89 -0.04 11.60
CA LYS A 484 -46.23 -0.68 10.44
C LYS A 484 -44.89 -1.34 10.81
N LEU A 485 -44.26 -0.93 11.91
CA LEU A 485 -42.94 -1.42 12.33
C LEU A 485 -43.00 -2.72 13.15
N ARG A 486 -44.20 -3.10 13.64
CA ARG A 486 -44.42 -4.29 14.48
C ARG A 486 -44.13 -5.62 13.74
N ASN A 487 -44.12 -5.60 12.40
CA ASN A 487 -43.86 -6.77 11.54
C ASN A 487 -42.48 -6.74 10.84
N VAL A 488 -41.64 -5.74 11.12
CA VAL A 488 -40.40 -5.48 10.33
C VAL A 488 -39.12 -5.86 11.07
N PHE A 489 -39.15 -5.93 12.40
CA PHE A 489 -37.96 -6.24 13.21
C PHE A 489 -38.16 -7.50 14.04
N SER A 490 -37.15 -8.39 14.05
CA SER A 490 -37.10 -9.47 15.05
C SER A 490 -36.84 -8.87 16.44
N TRP A 491 -37.38 -9.51 17.47
CA TRP A 491 -37.25 -9.07 18.87
C TRP A 491 -35.79 -8.87 19.31
N GLN A 492 -34.84 -9.61 18.70
CA GLN A 492 -33.40 -9.47 18.92
C GLN A 492 -32.80 -8.18 18.38
N LEU A 493 -33.26 -7.68 17.22
CA LEU A 493 -32.75 -6.40 16.68
C LEU A 493 -33.28 -5.22 17.49
N LEU A 494 -34.55 -5.30 17.93
CA LEU A 494 -35.13 -4.36 18.88
C LEU A 494 -34.38 -4.37 20.21
N GLN A 495 -34.02 -5.55 20.75
CA GLN A 495 -33.19 -5.66 21.95
C GLN A 495 -31.78 -5.09 21.76
N GLN A 496 -31.12 -5.31 20.62
CA GLN A 496 -29.79 -4.74 20.36
C GLN A 496 -29.84 -3.22 20.22
N ILE A 497 -30.88 -2.68 19.57
CA ILE A 497 -31.10 -1.24 19.48
C ILE A 497 -31.35 -0.67 20.89
N ILE A 498 -32.19 -1.31 21.70
CA ILE A 498 -32.50 -0.90 23.08
C ILE A 498 -31.28 -1.03 24.02
N LEU A 499 -30.47 -2.09 23.89
CA LEU A 499 -29.23 -2.27 24.65
C LEU A 499 -28.15 -1.24 24.26
N SER A 500 -28.16 -0.79 23.01
CA SER A 500 -27.31 0.32 22.56
C SER A 500 -27.75 1.67 23.18
N PHE A 501 -29.04 1.84 23.48
CA PHE A 501 -29.56 2.98 24.24
C PHE A 501 -29.20 2.90 25.74
N LEU A 502 -29.09 1.71 26.33
CA LEU A 502 -28.78 1.49 27.75
C LEU A 502 -27.32 1.75 28.15
N HIS A 503 -26.40 1.88 27.18
CA HIS A 503 -24.98 2.16 27.45
C HIS A 503 -24.64 3.66 27.53
N LEU A 504 -25.62 4.55 27.33
CA LEU A 504 -25.48 5.98 27.59
C LEU A 504 -25.93 6.25 29.02
N LYS A 505 -24.95 6.46 29.91
CA LYS A 505 -25.16 6.93 31.28
C LYS A 505 -25.80 8.33 31.24
N GLU A 506 -27.11 8.40 31.40
CA GLU A 506 -27.78 9.56 32.00
C GLU A 506 -29.14 9.13 32.56
N VAL A 507 -29.22 9.22 33.89
CA VAL A 507 -30.35 8.82 34.75
C VAL A 507 -31.29 10.01 34.82
N GLU A 508 -32.51 9.95 34.23
CA GLU A 508 -33.73 10.66 34.71
C GLU A 508 -35.02 10.54 33.86
N ILE A 509 -35.23 9.51 33.03
CA ILE A 509 -36.46 9.45 32.17
C ILE A 509 -37.24 8.12 32.32
N TRP A 510 -37.14 7.45 33.46
CA TRP A 510 -37.69 6.09 33.61
C TRP A 510 -39.16 5.98 34.09
N TRP A 511 -39.79 7.07 34.52
CA TRP A 511 -41.17 7.01 35.03
C TRP A 511 -42.28 7.03 33.95
N PRO A 512 -42.18 7.81 32.84
CA PRO A 512 -43.28 7.88 31.86
C PRO A 512 -43.37 6.65 30.92
N MET A 513 -42.26 5.92 30.69
CA MET A 513 -42.26 4.77 29.78
C MET A 513 -42.99 3.54 30.35
N LYS A 514 -43.05 3.39 31.67
CA LYS A 514 -43.73 2.26 32.32
C LYS A 514 -45.26 2.31 32.15
N GLN A 515 -45.84 3.51 32.12
CA GLN A 515 -47.29 3.69 31.89
C GLN A 515 -47.68 3.43 30.42
N MET A 516 -46.80 3.74 29.47
CA MET A 516 -47.06 3.47 28.05
C MET A 516 -47.01 1.97 27.70
N PHE A 517 -46.26 1.18 28.47
CA PHE A 517 -46.18 -0.28 28.31
C PHE A 517 -47.43 -1.01 28.83
N HIS A 518 -48.13 -0.50 29.84
CA HIS A 518 -49.35 -1.14 30.37
C HIS A 518 -50.60 -0.89 29.52
N LEU A 519 -50.59 0.12 28.64
CA LEU A 519 -51.72 0.47 27.76
C LEU A 519 -51.61 -0.13 26.34
N CYS A 520 -50.49 -0.77 26.00
CA CYS A 520 -50.24 -1.34 24.66
C CYS A 520 -50.14 -2.87 24.63
N PHE A 521 -50.34 -3.54 25.77
CA PHE A 521 -50.36 -5.01 25.90
C PHE A 521 -51.74 -5.51 26.30
#